data_AF-A0AAV2EFF4-F1
#
_entry.id   AF-A0AAV2EFF4-F1
#
_cell.length_a   1.000
_cell.length_b   1.000
_cell.length_c   1.000
_cell.angle_alpha   90.00
_cell.angle_beta   90.00
_cell.angle_gamma   90.00
#
_symmetry.space_group_name_H-M   'P 1'
#
loop_
_entity.id
_entity.type
_entity.pdbx_description
1 polymer ?
#
loop_
_entity_poly.entity_id
_entity_poly.type
_entity_poly.pdbx_seq_one_letter_code
_entity_poly.pdbx_strand_id
1 'polypeptide(L)'
;MHCLFYCPKACETWSRLGLVDFFPAADSSFADWFFNLRDRSSTDQICKIVCTMWNVWIARNGMVFEGKVFSPPTVAILADRDSQRVKEAWTSGTTSPSSGSVGLPSQSGSSRSTTLSPPGPYSKVVHCDGSFVSDAQVAAYGIAIANSHGQVIDGKAERFFCSSPIQAEAVAILNAVILAALDPVPTCVRSDCQRLTIALTQDPSLWPWQCRATLARIVSILCVSPWIVVEFVPRRFNAFADWIARNARLDLLPPEWIVIADLVAPLL
;
A
#
# COMPACT_ATOMS: atom_id res chain seq x y z
N MET A 1 23.87 5.26 -2.41
CA MET A 1 24.09 5.61 -0.99
C MET A 1 24.34 7.10 -0.75
N HIS A 2 25.21 7.81 -1.49
CA HIS A 2 25.52 9.24 -1.26
C HIS A 2 24.29 10.15 -1.02
N CYS A 3 23.19 9.96 -1.77
CA CYS A 3 21.95 10.72 -1.62
C CYS A 3 21.24 10.56 -0.26
N LEU A 4 21.47 9.47 0.46
CA LEU A 4 20.85 9.12 1.75
C LEU A 4 21.77 9.39 2.94
N PHE A 5 23.09 9.25 2.78
CA PHE A 5 24.06 9.34 3.88
C PHE A 5 24.96 10.57 3.76
N TYR A 6 25.73 10.67 2.67
CA TYR A 6 26.88 11.59 2.59
C TYR A 6 26.60 12.99 1.97
N CYS A 7 25.35 13.35 1.67
CA CYS A 7 25.05 14.72 1.22
C CYS A 7 25.01 15.65 2.46
N PRO A 8 25.43 16.93 2.40
CA PRO A 8 25.59 17.77 3.59
C PRO A 8 24.33 17.85 4.46
N LYS A 9 23.15 18.01 3.82
CA LYS A 9 21.85 18.03 4.51
C LYS A 9 21.47 16.69 5.14
N ALA A 10 21.83 15.57 4.50
CA ALA A 10 21.63 14.24 5.06
C ALA A 10 22.55 14.02 6.26
N CYS A 11 23.86 14.26 6.12
CA CYS A 11 24.83 14.19 7.22
C CYS A 11 24.34 14.95 8.45
N GLU A 12 23.84 16.18 8.28
CA GLU A 12 23.31 16.98 9.39
C GLU A 12 22.09 16.32 10.06
N THR A 13 21.15 15.74 9.30
CA THR A 13 20.03 14.97 9.85
C THR A 13 20.51 13.76 10.67
N TRP A 14 21.48 13.00 10.16
CA TRP A 14 22.02 11.84 10.86
C TRP A 14 22.77 12.21 12.15
N SER A 15 23.57 13.29 12.12
CA SER A 15 24.24 13.83 13.31
C SER A 15 23.25 14.27 14.39
N ARG A 16 22.14 14.93 13.99
CA ARG A 16 21.07 15.36 14.92
C ARG A 16 20.36 14.20 15.61
N LEU A 17 20.38 13.00 15.03
CA LEU A 17 19.77 11.80 15.59
C LEU A 17 20.75 10.92 16.38
N GLY A 18 22.05 11.26 16.40
CA GLY A 18 23.09 10.43 17.01
C GLY A 18 23.33 9.12 16.25
N LEU A 19 23.12 9.10 14.93
CA LEU A 19 23.15 7.88 14.11
C LEU A 19 24.34 7.80 13.13
N VAL A 20 25.35 8.66 13.29
CA VAL A 20 26.53 8.69 12.40
C VAL A 20 27.39 7.42 12.47
N ASP A 21 27.42 6.74 13.61
CA ASP A 21 28.20 5.49 13.81
C ASP A 21 27.65 4.28 13.03
N PHE A 22 26.48 4.44 12.40
CA PHE A 22 25.83 3.47 11.54
C PHE A 22 26.02 3.77 10.05
N PHE A 23 26.87 4.74 9.67
CA PHE A 23 27.14 5.04 8.27
C PHE A 23 27.75 3.82 7.54
N PRO A 24 27.40 3.62 6.26
CA PRO A 24 28.12 2.67 5.43
C PRO A 24 29.61 3.04 5.33
N ALA A 25 30.45 2.03 5.16
CA ALA A 25 31.82 2.27 4.72
C ALA A 25 31.80 2.74 3.25
N ALA A 26 32.79 3.54 2.84
CA ALA A 26 32.81 4.17 1.53
C ALA A 26 32.83 3.17 0.35
N ASP A 27 33.36 1.97 0.60
CA ASP A 27 33.54 0.82 -0.30
C ASP A 27 32.49 -0.29 -0.12
N SER A 28 31.76 -0.32 1.00
CA SER A 28 30.70 -1.32 1.25
C SER A 28 29.56 -1.26 0.23
N SER A 29 28.99 -2.41 -0.11
CA SER A 29 27.70 -2.42 -0.82
C SER A 29 26.55 -2.12 0.14
N PHE A 30 25.42 -1.64 -0.39
CA PHE A 30 24.24 -1.37 0.44
C PHE A 30 23.69 -2.63 1.11
N ALA A 31 23.75 -3.78 0.42
CA ALA A 31 23.28 -5.06 0.96
C ALA A 31 24.17 -5.51 2.12
N ASP A 32 25.49 -5.49 1.94
CA ASP A 32 26.45 -5.89 2.97
C ASP A 32 26.35 -4.98 4.19
N TRP A 33 26.24 -3.66 3.98
CA TRP A 33 26.00 -2.70 5.06
C TRP A 33 24.71 -3.02 5.83
N PHE A 34 23.60 -3.28 5.13
CA PHE A 34 22.31 -3.51 5.79
C PHE A 34 22.27 -4.83 6.56
N PHE A 35 22.88 -5.91 6.05
CA PHE A 35 22.99 -7.17 6.80
C PHE A 35 23.91 -7.02 8.02
N ASN A 36 25.09 -6.41 7.87
CA ASN A 36 25.96 -6.10 9.01
C ASN A 36 25.29 -5.20 10.05
N LEU A 37 24.45 -4.25 9.61
CA LEU A 37 23.67 -3.39 10.51
C LEU A 37 22.68 -4.19 11.35
N ARG A 38 21.90 -5.08 10.70
CA ARG A 38 20.92 -5.95 11.38
C ARG A 38 21.58 -6.76 12.49
N ASP A 39 22.78 -7.27 12.24
CA ASP A 39 23.45 -8.20 13.15
C ASP A 39 24.14 -7.48 14.34
N ARG A 40 24.28 -6.14 14.30
CA ARG A 40 24.93 -5.31 15.34
C ARG A 40 24.00 -4.28 16.02
N SER A 41 22.69 -4.33 15.78
CA SER A 41 21.76 -3.30 16.26
C SER A 41 20.44 -3.88 16.73
N SER A 42 19.81 -3.23 17.72
CA SER A 42 18.48 -3.62 18.19
C SER A 42 17.40 -3.30 17.16
N THR A 43 16.24 -3.95 17.26
CA THR A 43 15.07 -3.67 16.40
C THR A 43 14.70 -2.18 16.43
N ASP A 44 14.76 -1.54 17.60
CA ASP A 44 14.52 -0.10 17.76
C ASP A 44 15.52 0.74 16.95
N GLN A 45 16.81 0.40 17.01
CA GLN A 45 17.87 1.10 16.28
C GLN A 45 17.69 0.92 14.76
N ILE A 46 17.45 -0.31 14.30
CA ILE A 46 17.18 -0.62 12.89
C ILE A 46 15.96 0.17 12.40
N CYS A 47 14.87 0.18 13.18
CA CYS A 47 13.66 0.93 12.87
C CYS A 47 13.97 2.44 12.71
N LYS A 48 14.69 3.03 13.67
CA LYS A 48 15.07 4.45 13.63
C LYS A 48 15.97 4.79 12.43
N ILE A 49 16.90 3.91 12.08
CA ILE A 49 17.77 4.07 10.90
C ILE A 49 16.96 4.00 9.60
N VAL A 50 16.04 3.04 9.45
CA VAL A 50 15.17 2.93 8.27
C VAL A 50 14.24 4.13 8.14
N CYS A 51 13.59 4.57 9.23
CA CYS A 51 12.76 5.78 9.27
C CYS A 51 13.57 7.04 8.91
N THR A 52 14.85 7.10 9.29
CA THR A 52 15.77 8.20 8.92
C THR A 52 16.07 8.20 7.43
N MET A 53 16.45 7.06 6.85
CA MET A 53 16.68 6.94 5.40
C MET A 53 15.45 7.35 4.59
N TRP A 54 14.27 6.91 5.02
CA TRP A 54 12.99 7.20 4.37
C TRP A 54 12.68 8.71 4.40
N ASN A 55 12.78 9.34 5.57
CA ASN A 55 12.53 10.79 5.70
C ASN A 55 13.57 11.63 4.94
N VAL A 56 14.84 11.24 4.91
CA VAL A 56 15.87 11.88 4.06
C VAL A 56 15.55 11.73 2.57
N TRP A 57 15.06 10.57 2.13
CA TRP A 57 14.64 10.32 0.75
C TRP A 57 13.43 11.19 0.36
N ILE A 58 12.40 11.27 1.21
CA ILE A 58 11.24 12.14 1.01
C ILE A 58 11.67 13.60 0.88
N ALA A 59 12.47 14.11 1.83
CA ALA A 59 12.88 15.50 1.85
C ALA A 59 13.75 15.87 0.64
N ARG A 60 14.65 14.96 0.21
CA ARG A 60 15.43 15.11 -1.01
C ARG A 60 14.53 15.16 -2.25
N ASN A 61 13.56 14.26 -2.37
CA ASN A 61 12.69 14.19 -3.54
C ASN A 61 11.74 15.38 -3.62
N GLY A 62 11.16 15.82 -2.49
CA GLY A 62 10.40 17.06 -2.43
C GLY A 62 11.22 18.28 -2.87
N MET A 63 12.50 18.34 -2.49
CA MET A 63 13.41 19.40 -2.93
C MET A 63 13.72 19.35 -4.43
N VAL A 64 13.96 18.15 -4.99
CA VAL A 64 14.35 17.98 -6.39
C VAL A 64 13.17 18.11 -7.36
N PHE A 65 11.99 17.61 -7.00
CA PHE A 65 10.84 17.49 -7.91
C PHE A 65 9.69 18.47 -7.61
N GLU A 66 9.62 19.01 -6.39
CA GLU A 66 8.48 19.83 -5.93
C GLU A 66 8.93 21.21 -5.38
N GLY A 67 10.22 21.55 -5.47
CA GLY A 67 10.79 22.80 -4.97
C GLY A 67 10.72 22.99 -3.44
N LYS A 68 10.45 21.93 -2.68
CA LYS A 68 10.31 22.00 -1.21
C LYS A 68 11.66 22.21 -0.50
N VAL A 69 11.62 22.84 0.67
CA VAL A 69 12.83 23.04 1.49
C VAL A 69 13.20 21.76 2.23
N PHE A 70 14.35 21.16 1.91
CA PHE A 70 14.98 20.17 2.78
C PHE A 70 15.58 20.87 4.01
N SER A 71 14.89 20.76 5.14
CA SER A 71 15.30 21.25 6.47
C SER A 71 15.80 20.10 7.35
N PRO A 72 17.11 19.92 7.56
CA PRO A 72 17.65 18.79 8.35
C PRO A 72 17.11 18.66 9.78
N PRO A 73 16.85 19.75 10.55
CA PRO A 73 16.16 19.66 11.84
C PRO A 73 14.76 19.07 11.74
N THR A 74 13.97 19.52 10.75
CA THR A 74 12.60 19.02 10.52
C THR A 74 12.62 17.54 10.15
N VAL A 75 13.52 17.13 9.25
CA VAL A 75 13.68 15.73 8.83
C VAL A 75 14.09 14.83 10.00
N ALA A 76 14.95 15.32 10.91
CA ALA A 76 15.31 14.58 12.12
C ALA A 76 14.11 14.38 13.06
N ILE A 77 13.34 15.44 13.33
CA ILE A 77 12.12 15.35 14.17
C ILE A 77 11.10 14.37 13.56
N LEU A 78 10.90 14.42 12.23
CA LEU A 78 9.99 13.51 11.53
C LEU A 78 10.50 12.05 11.62
N ALA A 79 11.78 11.81 11.37
CA ALA A 79 12.38 10.47 11.45
C ALA A 79 12.28 9.85 12.85
N ASP A 80 12.55 10.64 13.90
CA ASP A 80 12.45 10.18 15.29
C ASP A 80 10.99 9.83 15.65
N ARG A 81 10.05 10.76 15.39
CA ARG A 81 8.61 10.56 15.61
C ARG A 81 8.06 9.37 14.83
N ASP A 82 8.45 9.20 13.57
CA ASP A 82 7.99 8.10 12.75
C ASP A 82 8.57 6.75 13.26
N SER A 83 9.80 6.74 13.78
CA SER A 83 10.36 5.54 14.44
C SER A 83 9.63 5.19 15.75
N GLN A 84 9.24 6.20 16.54
CA GLN A 84 8.41 6.01 17.74
C GLN A 84 7.04 5.43 17.37
N ARG A 85 6.38 5.97 16.34
CA ARG A 85 5.09 5.47 15.85
C ARG A 85 5.14 4.05 15.32
N VAL A 86 6.20 3.67 14.60
CA VAL A 86 6.39 2.27 14.19
C VAL A 86 6.56 1.40 15.43
N LYS A 87 7.42 1.79 16.39
CA LYS A 87 7.58 1.04 17.65
C LYS A 87 6.25 0.88 18.40
N GLU A 88 5.49 1.96 18.57
CA GLU A 88 4.17 1.96 19.21
C GLU A 88 3.17 1.05 18.48
N ALA A 89 3.11 1.12 17.15
CA ALA A 89 2.22 0.26 16.36
C ALA A 89 2.56 -1.24 16.48
N TRP A 90 3.83 -1.58 16.74
CA TRP A 90 4.26 -2.96 17.00
C TRP A 90 4.05 -3.41 18.46
N THR A 91 3.88 -2.48 19.42
CA THR A 91 3.63 -2.81 20.84
C THR A 91 2.16 -2.71 21.25
N SER A 92 1.36 -1.88 20.60
CA SER A 92 0.07 -1.39 21.12
C SER A 92 -1.17 -2.06 20.49
N GLY A 93 -1.06 -3.32 20.06
CA GLY A 93 -2.14 -4.07 19.40
C GLY A 93 -3.37 -4.42 20.25
N THR A 94 -3.63 -3.70 21.35
CA THR A 94 -4.64 -4.08 22.36
C THR A 94 -5.30 -2.88 23.07
N THR A 95 -6.00 -1.98 22.35
CA THR A 95 -7.18 -1.25 22.88
C THR A 95 -7.90 -0.41 21.81
N SER A 96 -9.24 -0.46 21.79
CA SER A 96 -10.10 0.28 20.85
C SER A 96 -10.98 1.31 21.58
N PRO A 97 -11.34 2.45 20.93
CA PRO A 97 -12.56 3.17 21.27
C PRO A 97 -13.45 3.58 20.05
N SER A 98 -14.69 3.09 20.07
CA SER A 98 -15.97 3.69 19.63
C SER A 98 -16.06 4.68 18.43
N SER A 99 -16.56 4.13 17.31
CA SER A 99 -17.61 4.59 16.37
C SER A 99 -18.18 6.03 16.36
N GLY A 100 -18.36 6.57 15.14
CA GLY A 100 -19.32 7.63 14.78
C GLY A 100 -19.58 7.67 13.26
N SER A 101 -20.84 7.82 12.80
CA SER A 101 -21.25 7.52 11.41
C SER A 101 -22.05 8.65 10.70
N VAL A 102 -21.54 9.12 9.54
CA VAL A 102 -22.19 9.95 8.48
C VAL A 102 -21.38 9.72 7.18
N GLY A 103 -21.86 9.76 5.93
CA GLY A 103 -23.20 9.89 5.31
C GLY A 103 -23.05 9.95 3.76
N LEU A 104 -24.14 9.90 2.97
CA LEU A 104 -24.10 9.87 1.48
C LEU A 104 -24.82 11.05 0.81
N PRO A 105 -24.36 11.45 -0.39
CA PRO A 105 -25.27 11.48 -1.56
C PRO A 105 -24.66 10.90 -2.86
N SER A 106 -25.46 10.90 -3.94
CA SER A 106 -25.39 10.00 -5.12
C SER A 106 -25.12 10.68 -6.49
N GLN A 107 -25.21 9.89 -7.59
CA GLN A 107 -25.17 10.22 -9.06
C GLN A 107 -23.81 9.99 -9.77
N SER A 108 -23.67 9.79 -11.10
CA SER A 108 -24.49 9.15 -12.17
C SER A 108 -23.69 9.09 -13.51
N GLY A 109 -23.93 8.13 -14.43
CA GLY A 109 -23.34 8.04 -15.80
C GLY A 109 -21.92 7.40 -15.88
N SER A 110 -21.59 6.34 -16.64
CA SER A 110 -21.76 6.00 -18.09
C SER A 110 -20.73 6.73 -19.00
N SER A 111 -19.92 6.11 -19.89
CA SER A 111 -20.01 4.81 -20.58
C SER A 111 -18.65 4.30 -21.17
N ARG A 112 -18.60 3.00 -21.57
CA ARG A 112 -17.67 2.31 -22.52
C ARG A 112 -16.14 2.48 -22.30
N SER A 113 -15.39 1.51 -21.76
CA SER A 113 -15.18 0.09 -22.12
C SER A 113 -14.36 -0.15 -23.40
N THR A 114 -13.12 -0.61 -23.20
CA THR A 114 -12.32 -1.35 -24.19
C THR A 114 -11.40 -2.30 -23.39
N THR A 115 -11.98 -3.36 -22.84
CA THR A 115 -11.24 -4.37 -22.07
C THR A 115 -11.00 -5.59 -22.94
N LEU A 116 -9.78 -6.14 -22.91
CA LEU A 116 -9.48 -7.47 -23.44
C LEU A 116 -10.27 -8.50 -22.63
N SER A 117 -11.36 -9.02 -23.20
CA SER A 117 -12.27 -9.89 -22.47
C SER A 117 -11.67 -11.28 -22.20
N PRO A 118 -11.78 -11.80 -20.96
CA PRO A 118 -11.68 -13.22 -20.70
C PRO A 118 -13.00 -13.92 -21.07
N PRO A 119 -13.04 -15.26 -21.15
CA PRO A 119 -14.24 -15.97 -21.59
C PRO A 119 -15.23 -16.21 -20.44
N GLY A 120 -16.47 -15.76 -20.63
CA GLY A 120 -17.64 -16.24 -19.88
C GLY A 120 -17.78 -15.73 -18.43
N PRO A 121 -18.77 -16.25 -17.68
CA PRO A 121 -19.01 -15.84 -16.30
C PRO A 121 -17.85 -16.21 -15.39
N TYR A 122 -17.34 -15.23 -14.65
CA TYR A 122 -16.23 -15.38 -13.72
C TYR A 122 -16.53 -16.45 -12.65
N SER A 123 -15.59 -17.39 -12.44
CA SER A 123 -15.66 -18.38 -11.37
C SER A 123 -15.36 -17.77 -10.01
N LYS A 124 -14.51 -16.73 -9.98
CA LYS A 124 -14.24 -15.90 -8.81
C LYS A 124 -14.26 -14.40 -9.14
N VAL A 125 -14.67 -13.58 -8.18
CA VAL A 125 -14.59 -12.12 -8.27
C VAL A 125 -13.85 -11.61 -7.04
N VAL A 126 -12.78 -10.86 -7.24
CA VAL A 126 -11.88 -10.38 -6.18
C VAL A 126 -12.01 -8.87 -6.08
N HIS A 127 -12.73 -8.36 -5.09
CA HIS A 127 -12.83 -6.93 -4.81
C HIS A 127 -11.63 -6.49 -3.97
N CYS A 128 -11.00 -5.35 -4.31
CA CYS A 128 -9.84 -4.83 -3.58
C CYS A 128 -9.82 -3.31 -3.47
N ASP A 129 -9.30 -2.78 -2.35
CA ASP A 129 -9.30 -1.35 -2.02
C ASP A 129 -8.10 -0.99 -1.11
N GLY A 130 -7.59 0.23 -1.23
CA GLY A 130 -6.44 0.74 -0.46
C GLY A 130 -6.78 1.93 0.45
N SER A 131 -6.93 1.70 1.75
CA SER A 131 -7.11 2.77 2.72
C SER A 131 -5.77 3.39 3.13
N PHE A 132 -5.70 4.73 3.25
CA PHE A 132 -4.49 5.47 3.63
C PHE A 132 -4.82 6.69 4.52
N VAL A 133 -3.91 7.03 5.44
CA VAL A 133 -3.92 8.30 6.19
C VAL A 133 -2.56 8.99 6.10
N SER A 134 -2.57 10.24 5.64
CA SER A 134 -1.40 11.11 5.46
C SER A 134 -0.56 11.24 6.73
N ASP A 135 -1.22 11.48 7.87
CA ASP A 135 -0.58 12.02 9.06
C ASP A 135 0.28 10.98 9.78
N ALA A 136 -0.02 9.70 9.56
CA ALA A 136 0.70 8.55 10.09
C ALA A 136 1.50 7.79 9.03
N GLN A 137 1.31 8.08 7.73
CA GLN A 137 1.84 7.30 6.59
C GLN A 137 1.43 5.80 6.63
N VAL A 138 0.36 5.49 7.37
CA VAL A 138 -0.19 4.14 7.52
C VAL A 138 -1.24 3.92 6.45
N ALA A 139 -1.12 2.78 5.78
CA ALA A 139 -2.11 2.23 4.88
C ALA A 139 -2.57 0.85 5.36
N ALA A 140 -3.70 0.39 4.80
CA ALA A 140 -4.01 -1.02 4.75
C ALA A 140 -4.75 -1.31 3.45
N TYR A 141 -4.67 -2.55 2.98
CA TYR A 141 -5.51 -3.02 1.88
C TYR A 141 -6.57 -3.96 2.43
N GLY A 142 -7.70 -4.03 1.73
CA GLY A 142 -8.77 -4.97 1.98
C GLY A 142 -9.10 -5.70 0.68
N ILE A 143 -9.23 -7.03 0.76
CA ILE A 143 -9.54 -7.90 -0.37
C ILE A 143 -10.65 -8.86 0.05
N ALA A 144 -11.70 -8.95 -0.75
CA ALA A 144 -12.77 -9.95 -0.61
C ALA A 144 -12.84 -10.80 -1.88
N ILE A 145 -12.86 -12.13 -1.73
CA ILE A 145 -12.94 -13.10 -2.82
C ILE A 145 -14.33 -13.72 -2.78
N ALA A 146 -15.15 -13.41 -3.79
CA ALA A 146 -16.46 -14.00 -3.98
C ALA A 146 -16.44 -15.15 -5.00
N ASN A 147 -17.30 -16.14 -4.80
CA ASN A 147 -17.56 -17.21 -5.77
C ASN A 147 -18.54 -16.76 -6.87
N SER A 148 -18.82 -17.63 -7.84
CA SER A 148 -19.78 -17.39 -8.93
C SER A 148 -21.23 -17.11 -8.48
N HIS A 149 -21.58 -17.37 -7.22
CA HIS A 149 -22.88 -17.11 -6.62
C HIS A 149 -22.91 -15.79 -5.82
N GLY A 150 -21.81 -15.02 -5.79
CA GLY A 150 -21.69 -13.76 -5.05
C GLY A 150 -21.38 -13.91 -3.56
N GLN A 151 -21.21 -15.13 -3.06
CA GLN A 151 -20.85 -15.40 -1.66
C GLN A 151 -19.35 -15.20 -1.46
N VAL A 152 -18.94 -14.56 -0.37
CA VAL A 152 -17.55 -14.26 -0.04
C VAL A 152 -16.91 -15.47 0.62
N ILE A 153 -16.12 -16.21 -0.16
CA ILE A 153 -15.51 -17.48 0.25
C ILE A 153 -14.16 -17.31 0.96
N ASP A 154 -13.49 -16.18 0.76
CA ASP A 154 -12.15 -15.91 1.31
C ASP A 154 -11.82 -14.41 1.23
N GLY A 155 -10.69 -14.00 1.79
CA GLY A 155 -10.04 -12.75 1.47
C GLY A 155 -8.93 -12.38 2.44
N LYS A 156 -8.35 -11.18 2.27
CA LYS A 156 -7.16 -10.77 3.00
C LYS A 156 -7.19 -9.28 3.32
N ALA A 157 -6.72 -8.93 4.51
CA ALA A 157 -6.46 -7.56 4.88
C ALA A 157 -5.11 -7.46 5.60
N GLU A 158 -4.36 -6.39 5.37
CA GLU A 158 -3.04 -6.20 5.96
C GLU A 158 -2.69 -4.72 6.02
N ARG A 159 -2.08 -4.29 7.14
CA ARG A 159 -1.51 -2.96 7.32
C ARG A 159 -0.10 -2.88 6.76
N PHE A 160 0.27 -1.73 6.22
CA PHE A 160 1.60 -1.43 5.72
C PHE A 160 1.86 0.08 5.72
N PHE A 161 3.10 0.48 5.47
CA PHE A 161 3.45 1.89 5.30
C PHE A 161 3.55 2.26 3.82
N CYS A 162 3.02 3.41 3.43
CA CYS A 162 3.25 3.99 2.10
C CYS A 162 3.25 5.53 2.17
N SER A 163 3.70 6.18 1.10
CA SER A 163 3.76 7.65 1.02
C SER A 163 2.53 8.32 0.40
N SER A 164 1.57 7.56 -0.12
CA SER A 164 0.44 8.13 -0.88
C SER A 164 -0.76 7.21 -1.02
N PRO A 165 -1.99 7.76 -1.17
CA PRO A 165 -3.19 6.94 -1.40
C PRO A 165 -3.05 6.02 -2.61
N ILE A 166 -2.50 6.53 -3.72
CA ILE A 166 -2.34 5.76 -4.96
C ILE A 166 -1.38 4.57 -4.81
N GLN A 167 -0.41 4.64 -3.90
CA GLN A 167 0.41 3.47 -3.55
C GLN A 167 -0.38 2.45 -2.73
N ALA A 168 -1.31 2.88 -1.88
CA ALA A 168 -2.15 1.96 -1.14
C ALA A 168 -3.04 1.15 -2.10
N GLU A 169 -3.69 1.82 -3.05
CA GLU A 169 -4.48 1.19 -4.12
C GLU A 169 -3.63 0.24 -4.98
N ALA A 170 -2.42 0.64 -5.37
CA ALA A 170 -1.54 -0.21 -6.16
C ALA A 170 -1.11 -1.48 -5.39
N VAL A 171 -0.91 -1.38 -4.07
CA VAL A 171 -0.61 -2.55 -3.22
C VAL A 171 -1.85 -3.43 -3.03
N ALA A 172 -3.05 -2.86 -2.95
CA ALA A 172 -4.30 -3.62 -2.91
C ALA A 172 -4.50 -4.45 -4.19
N ILE A 173 -4.37 -3.82 -5.37
CA ILE A 173 -4.45 -4.51 -6.68
C ILE A 173 -3.36 -5.58 -6.79
N LEU A 174 -2.13 -5.31 -6.37
CA LEU A 174 -1.04 -6.29 -6.42
C LEU A 174 -1.35 -7.53 -5.55
N ASN A 175 -1.81 -7.35 -4.32
CA ASN A 175 -2.15 -8.50 -3.46
C ASN A 175 -3.39 -9.25 -3.99
N ALA A 176 -4.38 -8.55 -4.56
CA ALA A 176 -5.54 -9.17 -5.18
C ALA A 176 -5.18 -10.04 -6.40
N VAL A 177 -4.27 -9.54 -7.26
CA VAL A 177 -3.75 -10.30 -8.41
C VAL A 177 -2.85 -11.46 -7.96
N ILE A 178 -2.07 -11.31 -6.88
CA ILE A 178 -1.31 -12.43 -6.29
C ILE A 178 -2.25 -13.54 -5.79
N LEU A 179 -3.31 -13.20 -5.06
CA LEU A 179 -4.29 -14.18 -4.57
C LEU A 179 -5.07 -14.84 -5.72
N ALA A 180 -5.48 -14.06 -6.73
CA ALA A 180 -6.12 -14.59 -7.93
C ALA A 180 -5.21 -15.50 -8.79
N ALA A 181 -3.88 -15.37 -8.66
CA ALA A 181 -2.91 -16.22 -9.35
C ALA A 181 -2.62 -17.55 -8.62
N LEU A 182 -3.11 -17.74 -7.40
CA LEU A 182 -2.97 -19.02 -6.66
C LEU A 182 -3.81 -20.14 -7.29
N ASP A 183 -5.00 -19.80 -7.82
CA ASP A 183 -5.91 -20.74 -8.45
C ASP A 183 -6.13 -20.37 -9.94
N PRO A 184 -5.83 -21.28 -10.89
CA PRO A 184 -5.97 -21.00 -12.33
C PRO A 184 -7.43 -21.11 -12.83
N VAL A 185 -8.32 -20.27 -12.28
CA VAL A 185 -9.74 -20.19 -12.63
C VAL A 185 -10.12 -18.80 -13.15
N PRO A 186 -11.09 -18.65 -14.07
CA PRO A 186 -11.53 -17.34 -14.57
C PRO A 186 -11.90 -16.37 -13.43
N THR A 187 -11.10 -15.32 -13.26
CA THR A 187 -11.14 -14.44 -12.10
C THR A 187 -11.13 -12.96 -12.52
N CYS A 188 -12.11 -12.19 -12.02
CA CYS A 188 -12.13 -10.75 -12.18
C CYS A 188 -11.66 -10.05 -10.89
N VAL A 189 -10.51 -9.38 -10.96
CA VAL A 189 -10.05 -8.46 -9.91
C VAL A 189 -10.68 -7.09 -10.14
N ARG A 190 -11.31 -6.53 -9.12
CA ARG A 190 -12.06 -5.27 -9.18
C ARG A 190 -11.47 -4.24 -8.22
N SER A 191 -11.27 -3.03 -8.72
CA SER A 191 -10.82 -1.87 -7.95
C SER A 191 -11.60 -0.63 -8.38
N ASP A 192 -11.82 0.31 -7.45
CA ASP A 192 -12.40 1.62 -7.77
C ASP A 192 -11.34 2.67 -8.16
N CYS A 193 -10.05 2.32 -8.13
CA CYS A 193 -8.98 3.21 -8.52
C CYS A 193 -8.85 3.29 -10.05
N GLN A 194 -9.78 4.00 -10.70
CA GLN A 194 -9.86 4.17 -12.15
C GLN A 194 -8.50 4.57 -12.79
N ARG A 195 -7.70 5.37 -12.07
CA ARG A 195 -6.37 5.81 -12.51
C ARG A 195 -5.38 4.65 -12.66
N LEU A 196 -5.43 3.64 -11.79
CA LEU A 196 -4.55 2.47 -11.85
C LEU A 196 -5.07 1.41 -12.82
N THR A 197 -6.38 1.18 -12.87
CA THR A 197 -6.98 0.25 -13.85
C THR A 197 -6.75 0.73 -15.28
N ILE A 198 -6.81 2.05 -15.53
CA ILE A 198 -6.41 2.64 -16.82
C ILE A 198 -4.90 2.49 -17.05
N ALA A 199 -4.05 2.79 -16.05
CA ALA A 199 -2.60 2.66 -16.20
C ALA A 199 -2.16 1.24 -16.61
N LEU A 200 -2.81 0.19 -16.09
CA LEU A 200 -2.54 -1.21 -16.47
C LEU A 200 -2.80 -1.53 -17.95
N THR A 201 -3.58 -0.70 -18.65
CA THR A 201 -3.86 -0.84 -20.10
C THR A 201 -3.07 0.14 -20.98
N GLN A 202 -2.25 1.01 -20.37
CA GLN A 202 -1.50 2.07 -21.03
C GLN A 202 0.00 1.79 -21.08
N ASP A 203 0.70 2.52 -21.94
CA ASP A 203 2.15 2.49 -22.04
C ASP A 203 2.84 2.77 -20.68
N PRO A 204 3.84 1.98 -20.26
CA PRO A 204 4.54 2.14 -18.98
C PRO A 204 5.17 3.51 -18.72
N SER A 205 5.43 4.30 -19.76
CA SER A 205 5.89 5.69 -19.62
C SER A 205 4.86 6.59 -18.93
N LEU A 206 3.56 6.33 -19.12
CA LEU A 206 2.45 7.10 -18.55
C LEU A 206 2.12 6.73 -17.09
N TRP A 207 2.70 5.64 -16.58
CA TRP A 207 2.40 5.15 -15.23
C TRP A 207 2.81 6.15 -14.14
N PRO A 208 1.96 6.34 -13.09
CA PRO A 208 2.32 7.12 -11.91
C PRO A 208 3.65 6.65 -11.32
N TRP A 209 4.64 7.55 -11.25
CA TRP A 209 6.01 7.17 -10.93
C TRP A 209 6.12 6.49 -9.55
N GLN A 210 5.28 6.90 -8.59
CA GLN A 210 5.20 6.33 -7.24
C GLN A 210 4.81 4.84 -7.22
N CYS A 211 4.15 4.38 -8.29
CA CYS A 211 3.56 3.05 -8.42
C CYS A 211 4.23 2.20 -9.51
N ARG A 212 5.20 2.73 -10.26
CA ARG A 212 5.80 2.04 -11.44
C ARG A 212 6.32 0.64 -11.13
N ALA A 213 7.01 0.45 -10.02
CA ALA A 213 7.50 -0.87 -9.61
C ALA A 213 6.35 -1.84 -9.26
N THR A 214 5.31 -1.34 -8.60
CA THR A 214 4.11 -2.12 -8.24
C THR A 214 3.31 -2.50 -9.48
N LEU A 215 3.11 -1.57 -10.42
CA LEU A 215 2.44 -1.79 -11.70
C LEU A 215 3.23 -2.77 -12.59
N ALA A 216 4.56 -2.67 -12.65
CA ALA A 216 5.40 -3.64 -13.34
C ALA A 216 5.21 -5.06 -12.79
N ARG A 217 5.13 -5.21 -11.46
CA ARG A 217 4.84 -6.50 -10.82
C ARG A 217 3.43 -7.00 -11.15
N ILE A 218 2.40 -6.15 -11.07
CA ILE A 218 1.02 -6.52 -11.46
C ILE A 218 0.99 -7.04 -12.90
N VAL A 219 1.53 -6.27 -13.85
CA VAL A 219 1.58 -6.65 -15.27
C VAL A 219 2.34 -7.97 -15.46
N SER A 220 3.48 -8.18 -14.78
CA SER A 220 4.22 -9.44 -14.89
C SER A 220 3.42 -10.67 -14.45
N ILE A 221 2.56 -10.54 -13.44
CA ILE A 221 1.68 -11.64 -12.98
C ILE A 221 0.53 -11.85 -13.98
N LEU A 222 -0.10 -10.77 -14.46
CA LEU A 222 -1.18 -10.86 -15.46
C LEU A 222 -0.69 -11.49 -16.77
N CYS A 223 0.53 -11.17 -17.21
CA CYS A 223 1.13 -11.78 -18.41
C CYS A 223 1.29 -13.30 -18.34
N VAL A 224 1.45 -13.88 -17.15
CA VAL A 224 1.54 -15.34 -16.94
C VAL A 224 0.23 -15.97 -16.46
N SER A 225 -0.80 -15.15 -16.21
CA SER A 225 -2.08 -15.56 -15.63
C SER A 225 -3.26 -15.10 -16.49
N PRO A 226 -3.42 -15.61 -17.74
CA PRO A 226 -4.42 -15.13 -18.70
C PRO A 226 -5.89 -15.37 -18.29
N TRP A 227 -6.13 -16.11 -17.20
CA TRP A 227 -7.44 -16.27 -16.57
C TRP A 227 -7.82 -15.11 -15.63
N ILE A 228 -6.90 -14.20 -15.33
CA ILE A 228 -7.12 -13.03 -14.47
C ILE A 228 -7.32 -11.79 -15.35
N VAL A 229 -8.34 -10.99 -15.04
CA VAL A 229 -8.47 -9.62 -15.54
C VAL A 229 -8.62 -8.62 -14.40
N VAL A 230 -8.27 -7.36 -14.66
CA VAL A 230 -8.46 -6.25 -13.74
C VAL A 230 -9.49 -5.28 -14.34
N GLU A 231 -10.62 -5.11 -13.66
CA GLU A 231 -11.71 -4.22 -14.06
C GLU A 231 -11.86 -3.04 -13.09
N PHE A 232 -12.25 -1.88 -13.63
CA PHE A 232 -12.73 -0.76 -12.82
C PHE A 232 -14.18 -0.99 -12.40
N VAL A 233 -14.48 -0.76 -11.12
CA VAL A 233 -15.85 -0.65 -10.62
C VAL A 233 -16.07 0.66 -9.86
N PRO A 234 -17.21 1.35 -10.02
CA PRO A 234 -17.55 2.50 -9.18
C PRO A 234 -17.56 2.14 -7.68
N ARG A 235 -17.00 3.00 -6.82
CA ARG A 235 -16.83 2.79 -5.37
C ARG A 235 -18.01 2.17 -4.62
N ARG A 236 -19.25 2.49 -5.00
CA ARG A 236 -20.47 1.89 -4.42
C ARG A 236 -20.52 0.35 -4.55
N PHE A 237 -19.93 -0.20 -5.61
CA PHE A 237 -19.79 -1.64 -5.86
C PHE A 237 -18.46 -2.20 -5.32
N ASN A 238 -17.63 -1.37 -4.67
CA ASN A 238 -16.41 -1.77 -3.97
C ASN A 238 -16.49 -1.52 -2.45
N ALA A 239 -17.65 -1.11 -1.95
CA ALA A 239 -17.85 -0.62 -0.59
C ALA A 239 -17.42 -1.62 0.49
N PHE A 240 -17.53 -2.93 0.21
CA PHE A 240 -17.07 -3.96 1.13
C PHE A 240 -15.54 -4.03 1.23
N ALA A 241 -14.80 -3.90 0.11
CA ALA A 241 -13.34 -3.84 0.14
C ALA A 241 -12.82 -2.55 0.81
N ASP A 242 -13.45 -1.39 0.54
CA ASP A 242 -13.18 -0.12 1.26
C ASP A 242 -13.45 -0.25 2.77
N TRP A 243 -14.52 -0.95 3.16
CA TRP A 243 -14.79 -1.26 4.57
C TRP A 243 -13.72 -2.17 5.17
N ILE A 244 -13.30 -3.27 4.50
CA ILE A 244 -12.21 -4.13 4.99
C ILE A 244 -10.92 -3.31 5.15
N ALA A 245 -10.51 -2.58 4.11
CA ALA A 245 -9.28 -1.80 4.07
C ALA A 245 -9.27 -0.75 5.19
N ARG A 246 -10.38 -0.05 5.41
CA ARG A 246 -10.52 0.94 6.47
C ARG A 246 -10.46 0.32 7.87
N ASN A 247 -11.17 -0.78 8.11
CA ASN A 247 -11.18 -1.42 9.43
C ASN A 247 -9.85 -2.10 9.74
N ALA A 248 -9.19 -2.71 8.77
CA ALA A 248 -7.82 -3.19 8.90
C ALA A 248 -6.85 -2.05 9.23
N ARG A 249 -6.97 -0.89 8.56
CA ARG A 249 -6.18 0.31 8.89
C ARG A 249 -6.47 0.86 10.29
N LEU A 250 -7.56 0.47 10.94
CA LEU A 250 -7.94 0.94 12.28
C LEU A 250 -7.81 -0.11 13.39
N ASP A 251 -7.38 -1.35 13.08
CA ASP A 251 -7.45 -2.52 13.99
C ASP A 251 -8.88 -2.82 14.49
N LEU A 252 -9.87 -2.52 13.65
CA LEU A 252 -11.30 -2.73 13.92
C LEU A 252 -11.90 -3.85 13.06
N LEU A 253 -11.08 -4.60 12.31
CA LEU A 253 -11.56 -5.72 11.50
C LEU A 253 -11.88 -6.92 12.41
N PRO A 254 -13.14 -7.35 12.53
CA PRO A 254 -13.50 -8.46 13.41
C PRO A 254 -12.94 -9.78 12.88
N PRO A 255 -12.59 -10.77 13.73
CA PRO A 255 -12.00 -12.03 13.26
C PRO A 255 -12.86 -12.79 12.24
N GLU A 256 -14.18 -12.67 12.35
CA GLU A 256 -15.18 -13.35 11.50
C GLU A 256 -15.72 -12.44 10.37
N TRP A 257 -14.95 -11.43 9.94
CA TRP A 257 -15.37 -10.46 8.92
C TRP A 257 -15.82 -11.09 7.58
N ILE A 258 -15.31 -12.28 7.24
CA ILE A 258 -15.74 -13.06 6.07
C ILE A 258 -17.18 -13.57 6.24
N VAL A 259 -17.53 -14.10 7.41
CA VAL A 259 -18.90 -14.58 7.72
C VAL A 259 -19.89 -13.41 7.76
N ILE A 260 -19.45 -12.25 8.25
CA ILE A 260 -20.23 -11.01 8.22
C ILE A 260 -20.48 -10.55 6.78
N ALA A 261 -19.54 -10.79 5.86
CA ALA A 261 -19.69 -10.49 4.44
C ALA A 261 -20.88 -11.24 3.83
N ASP A 262 -20.97 -12.55 4.04
CA ASP A 262 -22.04 -13.41 3.49
C ASP A 262 -23.44 -13.02 4.00
N LEU A 263 -23.54 -12.48 5.21
CA LEU A 263 -24.80 -11.96 5.77
C LEU A 263 -25.25 -10.64 5.12
N VAL A 264 -24.33 -9.89 4.50
CA VAL A 264 -24.57 -8.55 3.93
C VAL A 264 -24.54 -8.56 2.39
N ALA A 265 -23.86 -9.53 1.79
CA ALA A 265 -23.72 -9.72 0.34
C ALA A 265 -25.03 -9.81 -0.46
N PRO A 266 -26.20 -10.25 0.07
CA PRO A 266 -27.47 -10.22 -0.67
C PRO A 266 -27.99 -8.82 -1.05
N LEU A 267 -27.30 -7.75 -0.65
CA LEU A 267 -27.70 -6.35 -0.80
C LEU A 267 -26.69 -5.48 -1.60
N LEU A 268 -25.69 -6.09 -2.26
CA LEU A 268 -24.67 -5.41 -3.08
C LEU A 268 -24.82 -5.70 -4.59
#